data_AF-A0A2N8ZEG2-F1
#
_entry.id   AF-A0A2N8ZEG2-F1
#
_cell.length_a   1.000
_cell.length_b   1.000
_cell.length_c   1.000
_cell.angle_alpha   90.00
_cell.angle_beta   90.00
_cell.angle_gamma   90.00
#
_symmetry.space_group_name_H-M   'P 1'
#
loop_
_entity.id
_entity.type
_entity.pdbx_description
1 polymer ?
#
loop_
_entity_poly.entity_id
_entity_poly.type
_entity_poly.pdbx_seq_one_letter_code
_entity_poly.pdbx_strand_id
1 'polypeptide(L)'
;MLEAKGMLKGVARKHPNADINSFLENAQVKSTYSPEMMKFKLSFGGTDAGRSIVKSALAVVSDANQSTGMCQNAISYLTAKNAEACFGYYYVRDLISNRPTGVPLHCLAVRGDQKTGLIFFYAEYFGMQRVVGCLGQGESFSPICNRSCFWDRTRIKS
;
A
#
# COMPACT_ATOMS: atom_id res chain seq x y z
N MET A 1 23.70 -12.06 1.36
CA MET A 1 24.93 -12.70 0.84
C MET A 1 24.69 -13.71 -0.29
N LEU A 2 23.60 -14.49 -0.31
CA LEU A 2 23.31 -15.45 -1.39
C LEU A 2 23.21 -14.79 -2.77
N GLU A 3 22.52 -13.64 -2.86
CA GLU A 3 22.37 -12.90 -4.11
C GLU A 3 23.69 -12.31 -4.62
N ALA A 4 24.52 -11.75 -3.74
CA ALA A 4 25.84 -11.23 -4.09
C ALA A 4 26.76 -12.32 -4.66
N LYS A 5 26.76 -13.52 -4.07
CA LYS A 5 27.46 -14.69 -4.62
C LYS A 5 26.90 -15.09 -6.00
N GLY A 6 25.59 -15.01 -6.18
CA GLY A 6 24.93 -15.27 -7.47
C GLY A 6 25.35 -14.30 -8.58
N MET A 7 25.36 -13.00 -8.28
CA MET A 7 25.80 -11.95 -9.20
C MET A 7 27.27 -12.11 -9.60
N LEU A 8 28.14 -12.42 -8.64
CA LEU A 8 29.58 -12.60 -8.88
C LEU A 8 29.89 -13.84 -9.74
N LYS A 9 29.09 -14.92 -9.65
CA LYS A 9 29.18 -16.04 -10.61
C LYS A 9 28.87 -15.61 -12.04
N GLY A 10 27.93 -14.67 -12.21
CA GLY A 10 27.64 -14.08 -13.52
C GLY A 10 28.81 -13.26 -14.07
N VAL A 11 29.52 -12.55 -13.20
CA VAL A 11 30.73 -11.77 -13.54
C VAL A 11 31.90 -12.70 -13.89
N ALA A 12 32.13 -13.75 -13.11
CA ALA A 12 33.16 -14.77 -13.38
C ALA A 12 33.00 -15.43 -14.75
N ARG A 13 31.75 -15.64 -15.20
CA ARG A 13 31.45 -16.18 -16.52
C ARG A 13 31.90 -15.26 -17.66
N LYS A 14 31.85 -13.94 -17.45
CA LYS A 14 32.24 -12.93 -18.45
C LYS A 14 33.72 -12.52 -18.34
N HIS A 15 34.31 -12.68 -17.15
CA HIS A 15 35.69 -12.32 -16.85
C HIS A 15 36.37 -13.46 -16.06
N PRO A 16 37.00 -14.43 -16.75
CA PRO A 16 37.57 -15.63 -16.11
C PRO A 16 38.74 -15.35 -15.16
N ASN A 17 39.42 -14.21 -15.34
CA ASN A 17 40.57 -13.81 -14.51
C ASN A 17 40.16 -13.06 -13.24
N ALA A 18 38.87 -12.87 -12.99
CA ALA A 18 38.35 -12.17 -11.84
C ALA A 18 38.35 -13.09 -10.60
N ASP A 19 39.12 -12.74 -9.58
CA ASP A 19 39.13 -13.47 -8.31
C ASP A 19 37.91 -13.12 -7.45
N ILE A 20 36.90 -13.98 -7.54
CA ILE A 20 35.62 -13.79 -6.87
C ILE A 20 35.73 -13.86 -5.34
N ASN A 21 36.71 -14.60 -4.81
CA ASN A 21 36.85 -14.79 -3.37
C ASN A 21 37.38 -13.52 -2.72
N SER A 22 38.40 -12.89 -3.30
CA SER A 22 38.91 -11.61 -2.77
C SER A 22 37.88 -10.47 -2.87
N PHE A 23 37.00 -10.47 -3.88
CA PHE A 23 35.90 -9.49 -3.94
C PHE A 23 34.87 -9.67 -2.82
N LEU A 24 34.58 -10.91 -2.41
CA LEU A 24 33.65 -11.18 -1.31
C LEU A 24 34.27 -10.85 0.06
N GLU A 25 35.55 -11.16 0.25
CA GLU A 25 36.27 -10.88 1.50
C GLU A 25 36.42 -9.38 1.75
N ASN A 26 36.60 -8.58 0.70
CA ASN A 26 36.73 -7.13 0.79
C ASN A 26 35.39 -6.39 0.59
N ALA A 27 34.27 -7.11 0.46
CA ALA A 27 32.97 -6.50 0.22
C ALA A 27 32.49 -5.73 1.46
N GLN A 28 32.36 -4.41 1.34
CA GLN A 28 31.74 -3.58 2.37
C GLN A 28 30.23 -3.46 2.11
N VAL A 29 29.43 -3.81 3.12
CA VAL A 29 27.98 -3.56 3.08
C VAL A 29 27.75 -2.08 3.35
N LYS A 30 27.36 -1.35 2.30
CA LYS A 30 26.98 0.06 2.41
C LYS A 30 25.51 0.20 2.02
N SER A 31 24.68 0.72 2.92
CA SER A 31 23.33 1.15 2.56
C SER A 31 23.38 2.63 2.19
N THR A 32 23.04 2.95 0.96
CA THR A 32 22.83 4.33 0.53
C THR A 32 21.39 4.47 0.08
N TYR A 33 20.73 5.55 0.51
CA TYR A 33 19.49 5.95 -0.13
C TYR A 33 19.80 6.36 -1.57
N SER A 34 18.95 5.95 -2.50
CA SER A 34 19.04 6.43 -3.88
C SER A 34 18.89 7.96 -3.86
N PRO A 35 19.87 8.72 -4.39
CA PRO A 35 19.75 10.17 -4.49
C PRO A 35 18.73 10.57 -5.56
N GLU A 36 18.38 9.65 -6.46
CA GLU A 36 17.40 9.89 -7.51
C GLU A 36 15.97 9.84 -6.98
N MET A 37 15.13 10.79 -7.42
CA MET A 37 13.69 10.71 -7.25
C MET A 37 13.17 9.43 -7.88
N MET A 38 12.55 8.58 -7.07
CA MET A 38 11.91 7.36 -7.54
C MET A 38 10.76 7.74 -8.47
N LYS A 39 10.88 7.42 -9.76
CA LYS A 39 9.81 7.62 -10.75
C LYS A 39 8.89 6.42 -10.72
N PHE A 40 7.74 6.55 -10.06
CA PHE A 40 6.70 5.53 -10.08
C PHE A 40 5.54 5.96 -10.97
N LYS A 41 5.10 5.06 -11.84
CA LYS A 41 3.89 5.25 -12.63
C LYS A 41 2.70 4.90 -11.74
N LEU A 42 1.95 5.91 -11.27
CA LEU A 42 0.75 5.72 -10.46
C LEU A 42 -0.37 4.95 -11.19
N SER A 43 -0.26 4.77 -12.51
CA SER A 43 -1.18 3.95 -13.31
C SER A 43 -0.91 2.44 -13.16
N PHE A 44 -0.67 1.96 -11.95
CA PHE A 44 -0.49 0.54 -11.69
C PHE A 44 -1.88 -0.13 -11.78
N GLY A 45 -2.09 -1.03 -12.75
CA GLY A 45 -3.31 -1.85 -12.88
C GLY A 45 -4.56 -1.16 -13.46
N GLY A 46 -4.42 0.00 -14.11
CA GLY A 46 -5.51 0.64 -14.84
C GLY A 46 -6.72 1.01 -13.98
N THR A 47 -7.92 1.01 -14.56
CA THR A 47 -9.19 1.26 -13.85
C THR A 47 -9.47 0.22 -12.76
N ASP A 48 -8.96 -0.99 -12.93
CA ASP A 48 -9.29 -2.13 -12.07
C ASP A 48 -8.56 -2.08 -10.73
N ALA A 49 -7.35 -1.50 -10.71
CA ALA A 49 -6.65 -1.25 -9.45
C ALA A 49 -7.44 -0.32 -8.53
N GLY A 50 -7.99 0.76 -9.08
CA GLY A 50 -8.85 1.66 -8.32
C GLY A 50 -10.08 0.95 -7.75
N ARG A 51 -10.75 0.13 -8.59
CA ARG A 51 -11.89 -0.70 -8.15
C ARG A 51 -11.49 -1.69 -7.06
N SER A 52 -10.31 -2.30 -7.14
CA SER A 52 -9.81 -3.21 -6.10
C SER A 52 -9.58 -2.50 -4.76
N ILE A 53 -9.06 -1.28 -4.79
CA ILE A 53 -8.86 -0.47 -3.58
C ILE A 53 -10.21 -0.16 -2.91
N VAL A 54 -11.18 0.32 -3.69
CA VAL A 54 -12.52 0.66 -3.18
C VAL A 54 -13.27 -0.58 -2.70
N LYS A 55 -13.15 -1.71 -3.42
CA LYS A 55 -13.72 -3.00 -3.00
C LYS A 55 -13.14 -3.46 -1.65
N SER A 56 -11.84 -3.29 -1.45
CA SER A 56 -11.19 -3.63 -0.18
C SER A 56 -11.71 -2.73 0.95
N ALA A 57 -11.86 -1.42 0.71
CA ALA A 57 -12.45 -0.50 1.66
C ALA A 57 -13.90 -0.88 2.03
N LEU A 58 -14.71 -1.26 1.04
CA LEU A 58 -16.08 -1.72 1.27
C LEU A 58 -16.12 -3.05 2.04
N ALA A 59 -15.16 -3.94 1.80
CA ALA A 59 -15.03 -5.18 2.56
C ALA A 59 -14.75 -4.91 4.06
N VAL A 60 -13.92 -3.91 4.39
CA VAL A 60 -13.69 -3.49 5.79
C VAL A 60 -14.98 -2.99 6.45
N VAL A 61 -15.84 -2.28 5.71
CA VAL A 61 -17.16 -1.87 6.21
C VAL A 61 -18.04 -3.08 6.53
N SER A 62 -18.11 -4.03 5.60
CA SER A 62 -18.88 -5.27 5.75
C SER A 62 -18.37 -6.12 6.90
N ASP A 63 -17.04 -6.25 7.05
CA ASP A 63 -16.40 -7.02 8.12
C ASP A 63 -16.67 -6.42 9.52
N ALA A 64 -16.82 -5.10 9.60
CA ALA A 64 -17.21 -4.41 10.82
C ALA A 64 -18.72 -4.48 11.11
N ASN A 65 -19.49 -5.30 10.38
CA ASN A 65 -20.95 -5.42 10.49
C ASN A 65 -21.71 -4.09 10.30
N GLN A 66 -21.13 -3.14 9.56
CA GLN A 66 -21.81 -1.90 9.19
C GLN A 66 -22.50 -2.07 7.83
N SER A 67 -23.63 -1.39 7.64
CA SER A 67 -24.36 -1.44 6.39
C SER A 67 -23.55 -0.81 5.24
N THR A 68 -23.26 -1.59 4.21
CA THR A 68 -22.65 -1.09 2.98
C THR A 68 -23.61 -0.21 2.16
N GLY A 69 -24.91 -0.21 2.48
CA GLY A 69 -25.90 0.63 1.80
C GLY A 69 -25.63 2.13 1.93
N MET A 70 -24.87 2.54 2.96
CA MET A 70 -24.46 3.94 3.16
C MET A 70 -23.23 4.31 2.31
N CYS A 71 -22.61 3.35 1.62
CA CYS A 71 -21.42 3.55 0.80
C CYS A 71 -21.76 3.76 -0.69
N GLN A 72 -22.68 4.68 -0.97
CA GLN A 72 -23.20 4.87 -2.34
C GLN A 72 -22.12 5.27 -3.35
N ASN A 73 -21.12 6.08 -2.97
CA ASN A 73 -20.04 6.47 -3.89
C ASN A 73 -19.21 5.24 -4.29
N ALA A 74 -18.92 4.36 -3.32
CA ALA A 74 -18.22 3.11 -3.58
C ALA A 74 -19.04 2.17 -4.48
N ILE A 75 -20.34 2.01 -4.18
CA ILE A 75 -21.24 1.17 -5.00
C ILE A 75 -21.28 1.70 -6.43
N SER A 76 -21.58 2.99 -6.61
CA SER A 76 -21.63 3.64 -7.93
C SER A 76 -20.33 3.45 -8.70
N TYR A 77 -19.18 3.66 -8.05
CA TYR A 77 -17.88 3.47 -8.67
C TYR A 77 -17.66 2.02 -9.10
N LEU A 78 -18.02 1.04 -8.26
CA LEU A 78 -17.80 -0.38 -8.53
C LEU A 78 -18.74 -0.96 -9.59
N THR A 79 -19.97 -0.45 -9.74
CA THR A 79 -20.97 -1.02 -10.66
C THR A 79 -20.98 -0.35 -12.03
N ALA A 80 -20.72 0.96 -12.13
CA ALA A 80 -20.77 1.67 -13.42
C ALA A 80 -19.42 1.62 -14.15
N LYS A 81 -19.45 1.30 -15.46
CA LYS A 81 -18.24 1.07 -16.28
C LYS A 81 -17.29 2.26 -16.34
N ASN A 82 -17.84 3.48 -16.42
CA ASN A 82 -17.10 4.74 -16.57
C ASN A 82 -17.32 5.70 -15.38
N ALA A 83 -17.60 5.17 -14.19
CA ALA A 83 -17.78 6.02 -13.02
C ALA A 83 -16.48 6.74 -12.64
N GLU A 84 -16.65 7.97 -12.16
CA GLU A 84 -15.59 8.73 -11.53
C GLU A 84 -15.12 8.04 -10.25
N ALA A 85 -13.82 8.08 -10.01
CA ALA A 85 -13.23 7.49 -8.81
C ALA A 85 -13.70 8.25 -7.57
N CYS A 86 -14.19 7.52 -6.57
CA CYS A 86 -14.54 8.08 -5.26
C CYS A 86 -13.31 8.27 -4.34
N PHE A 87 -12.11 8.40 -4.93
CA PHE A 87 -10.84 8.49 -4.23
C PHE A 87 -9.81 9.30 -5.01
N GLY A 88 -8.77 9.75 -4.32
CA GLY A 88 -7.61 10.41 -4.90
C GLY A 88 -6.31 10.01 -4.20
N TYR A 89 -5.20 10.30 -4.86
CA TYR A 89 -3.88 10.12 -4.28
C TYR A 89 -3.55 11.25 -3.29
N TYR A 90 -2.95 10.90 -2.15
CA TYR A 90 -2.70 11.87 -1.07
C TYR A 90 -1.27 11.82 -0.56
N TYR A 91 -0.49 12.86 -0.89
CA TYR A 91 0.93 12.98 -0.55
C TYR A 91 1.28 14.28 0.20
N VAL A 92 0.29 15.11 0.53
CA VAL A 92 0.51 16.42 1.16
C VAL A 92 1.14 16.31 2.56
N ARG A 93 0.68 15.33 3.35
CA ARG A 93 1.22 15.03 4.67
C ARG A 93 0.99 13.57 5.01
N ASP A 94 1.69 13.09 6.03
CA ASP A 94 1.44 11.77 6.59
C ASP A 94 0.17 11.77 7.44
N LEU A 95 -0.70 10.78 7.23
CA LEU A 95 -1.95 10.60 7.97
C LEU A 95 -1.83 9.53 9.06
N ILE A 96 -0.71 8.79 9.09
CA ILE A 96 -0.49 7.71 10.04
C ILE A 96 0.23 8.25 11.27
N SER A 97 -0.46 8.27 12.41
CA SER A 97 0.16 8.54 13.70
C SER A 97 1.07 7.39 14.12
N ASN A 98 2.21 7.71 14.76
CA ASN A 98 3.20 6.73 15.23
C ASN A 98 3.67 5.77 14.13
N ARG A 99 3.98 6.32 12.94
CA ARG A 99 4.53 5.53 11.82
C ARG A 99 5.77 4.76 12.28
N PRO A 100 5.80 3.42 12.12
CA PRO A 100 6.99 2.62 12.41
C PRO A 100 8.15 3.02 11.48
N THR A 101 9.30 3.35 12.06
CA THR A 101 10.50 3.68 11.30
C THR A 101 11.07 2.45 10.61
N GLY A 102 11.43 2.58 9.33
CA GLY A 102 12.12 1.52 8.58
C GLY A 102 11.24 0.33 8.17
N VAL A 103 9.91 0.43 8.29
CA VAL A 103 8.98 -0.63 7.88
C VAL A 103 8.04 -0.11 6.79
N PRO A 104 8.04 -0.72 5.58
CA PRO A 104 7.04 -0.41 4.56
C PRO A 104 5.64 -0.73 5.07
N LEU A 105 4.74 0.26 5.07
CA LEU A 105 3.37 0.06 5.53
C LEU A 105 2.48 -0.47 4.41
N HIS A 106 1.61 -1.40 4.78
CA HIS A 106 0.52 -1.89 3.95
C HIS A 106 -0.74 -1.93 4.82
N CYS A 107 -1.60 -0.93 4.69
CA CYS A 107 -2.76 -0.79 5.55
C CYS A 107 -3.95 -0.21 4.81
N LEU A 108 -5.12 -0.49 5.36
CA LEU A 108 -6.40 0.06 4.95
C LEU A 108 -7.18 0.37 6.23
N ALA A 109 -7.77 1.55 6.27
CA ALA A 109 -8.62 1.99 7.36
C ALA A 109 -9.85 2.70 6.80
N VAL A 110 -11.00 2.46 7.40
CA VAL A 110 -12.26 3.14 7.11
C VAL A 110 -12.72 3.84 8.38
N ARG A 111 -13.19 5.08 8.27
CA ARG A 111 -13.68 5.87 9.39
C ARG A 111 -14.92 6.66 8.97
N GLY A 112 -15.97 6.61 9.80
CA GLY A 112 -17.07 7.57 9.72
C GLY A 112 -16.79 8.82 10.54
N ASP A 113 -17.19 9.98 10.02
CA ASP A 113 -17.30 11.22 10.76
C ASP A 113 -18.76 11.47 11.14
N GLN A 114 -19.07 11.41 12.44
CA GLN A 114 -20.43 11.60 12.95
C GLN A 114 -20.98 13.01 12.72
N LYS A 115 -20.12 14.03 12.58
CA LYS A 115 -20.59 15.41 12.37
C LYS A 115 -21.09 15.65 10.95
N THR A 116 -20.41 15.06 9.98
CA THR A 116 -20.73 15.22 8.55
C THR A 116 -21.50 14.03 7.98
N GLY A 117 -21.54 12.91 8.71
CA GLY A 117 -22.03 11.61 8.23
C GLY A 117 -21.10 10.96 7.20
N LEU A 118 -19.95 11.56 6.85
CA LEU A 118 -19.11 11.07 5.76
C LEU A 118 -18.33 9.82 6.18
N ILE A 119 -18.24 8.86 5.26
CA ILE A 119 -17.50 7.61 5.45
C ILE A 119 -16.24 7.67 4.59
N PHE A 120 -15.11 7.88 5.23
CA PHE A 120 -13.81 8.00 4.56
C PHE A 120 -13.02 6.71 4.64
N PHE A 121 -12.14 6.51 3.68
CA PHE A 121 -11.09 5.50 3.80
C PHE A 121 -9.72 6.08 3.50
N TYR A 122 -8.71 5.43 4.07
CA TYR A 122 -7.31 5.63 3.75
C TYR A 122 -6.68 4.27 3.47
N ALA A 123 -5.93 4.17 2.38
CA ALA A 123 -5.14 3.00 2.04
C ALA A 123 -3.69 3.43 1.78
N GLU A 124 -2.74 2.68 2.34
CA GLU A 124 -1.33 2.76 1.97
C GLU A 124 -0.87 1.38 1.50
N TYR A 125 -0.33 1.31 0.28
CA TYR A 125 0.27 0.07 -0.25
C TYR A 125 1.78 0.23 -0.37
N PHE A 126 2.50 -0.68 0.29
CA PHE A 126 3.96 -0.83 0.22
C PHE A 126 4.76 0.43 0.60
N GLY A 127 4.23 1.29 1.48
CA GLY A 127 4.91 2.52 1.89
C GLY A 127 4.89 3.64 0.85
N MET A 128 4.29 3.42 -0.33
CA MET A 128 4.43 4.30 -1.49
C MET A 128 3.09 4.81 -2.03
N GLN A 129 2.10 3.93 -2.23
CA GLN A 129 0.83 4.33 -2.83
C GLN A 129 -0.14 4.74 -1.73
N ARG A 130 -0.40 6.05 -1.62
CA ARG A 130 -1.29 6.62 -0.60
C ARG A 130 -2.58 7.10 -1.24
N VAL A 131 -3.70 6.55 -0.78
CA VAL A 131 -5.03 6.84 -1.31
C VAL A 131 -5.95 7.26 -0.18
N VAL A 132 -6.71 8.32 -0.41
CA VAL A 132 -7.84 8.75 0.43
C VAL A 132 -9.10 8.78 -0.42
N GLY A 133 -10.23 8.44 0.16
CA GLY A 133 -11.49 8.55 -0.57
C GLY A 133 -12.71 8.60 0.34
N CYS A 134 -13.86 8.85 -0.28
CA CYS A 134 -15.16 8.93 0.37
C CYS A 134 -16.04 7.81 -0.17
N LEU A 135 -16.37 6.83 0.68
CA LEU A 135 -17.21 5.70 0.32
C LEU A 135 -18.69 6.10 0.20
N GLY A 136 -19.12 7.12 0.93
CA GLY A 136 -20.50 7.59 0.95
C GLY A 136 -20.80 8.41 2.20
N GLN A 137 -22.07 8.53 2.55
CA GLN A 137 -22.55 9.36 3.65
C GLN A 137 -23.74 8.70 4.36
N GLY A 138 -23.76 8.78 5.69
CA GLY A 138 -24.98 8.71 6.47
C GLY A 138 -24.74 8.80 7.99
N GLU A 139 -25.82 9.15 8.70
CA GLU A 139 -25.76 9.76 10.03
C GLU A 139 -25.50 8.78 11.18
N SER A 140 -25.54 7.47 10.92
CA SER A 140 -25.46 6.41 11.94
C SER A 140 -24.16 5.59 11.90
N PHE A 141 -23.16 6.01 11.13
CA PHE A 141 -21.94 5.24 10.97
C PHE A 141 -21.09 5.30 12.25
N SER A 142 -21.00 4.16 12.95
CA SER A 142 -20.10 4.05 14.09
C SER A 142 -18.65 4.15 13.61
N PRO A 143 -17.75 4.83 14.34
CA PRO A 143 -16.36 4.93 13.93
C PRO A 143 -15.73 3.53 13.89
N ILE A 144 -15.66 2.95 12.69
CA ILE A 144 -14.85 1.77 12.44
C ILE A 144 -13.39 2.20 12.64
N CYS A 145 -12.65 1.43 13.43
CA CYS A 145 -11.19 1.46 13.44
C CYS A 145 -10.66 0.05 13.18
N ASN A 146 -11.23 -0.63 12.17
CA ASN A 146 -10.63 -1.86 11.68
C ASN A 146 -9.40 -1.48 10.86
N ARG A 147 -8.23 -1.78 11.42
CA ARG A 147 -6.96 -1.77 10.72
C ARG A 147 -6.70 -3.17 10.22
N SER A 148 -6.89 -3.41 8.93
CA SER A 148 -6.18 -4.52 8.29
C SER A 148 -4.75 -4.06 8.00
N CYS A 149 -3.89 -4.04 9.03
CA CYS A 149 -2.46 -3.93 8.83
C CYS A 149 -1.94 -5.32 8.45
N PHE A 150 -1.62 -5.55 7.18
CA PHE A 150 -1.23 -6.88 6.69
C PHE A 150 0.23 -7.27 7.01
N TRP A 151 0.88 -6.54 7.91
CA TRP A 151 2.24 -6.83 8.39
C TRP A 151 2.21 -7.21 9.87
N ASP A 152 1.65 -8.39 10.16
CA ASP A 152 2.01 -9.14 11.36
C ASP A 152 3.13 -10.13 10.97
N ARG A 153 4.36 -9.83 11.40
CA ARG A 153 5.53 -10.71 11.18
C ARG A 153 5.35 -12.11 11.80
N THR A 154 4.30 -12.37 12.57
CA THR A 154 4.06 -13.69 13.18
C THR A 154 3.40 -14.70 12.25
N ARG A 155 2.86 -14.32 11.07
CA ARG A 155 2.10 -15.23 10.19
C ARG A 155 2.82 -15.80 8.97
N ILE A 156 4.09 -15.45 8.73
CA ILE A 156 4.89 -16.09 7.67
C ILE A 156 5.99 -16.91 8.34
N LYS A 157 5.65 -18.14 8.72
CA LYS A 157 6.62 -19.24 8.78
C LYS A 157 6.39 -20.09 7.53
N SER A 158 7.25 -19.95 6.54
CA SER A 158 7.49 -20.94 5.50
C SER A 158 8.77 -21.70 5.85
#